data_AF-A0A0N8Q495-F1
#
_entry.id   AF-A0A0N8Q495-F1
#
_cell.length_a   1.000
_cell.length_b   1.000
_cell.length_c   1.000
_cell.angle_alpha   90.00
_cell.angle_beta   90.00
_cell.angle_gamma   90.00
#
_symmetry.space_group_name_H-M   'P 1'
#
loop_
_entity.id
_entity.type
_entity.pdbx_description
1 polymer ?
#
loop_
_entity_poly.entity_id
_entity_poly.type
_entity_poly.pdbx_seq_one_letter_code
_entity_poly.pdbx_strand_id
1 'polypeptide(L)'
;MSQEEIKVEICQFALEACKNNRKTMLPSIYESIENQLNWLISYFKGESSDRKKLFELTFGHLAVREINPREVEVVAALNRAFYVADRTRRGLKLDLKVLGIDS
;
A
#
# COMPACT_ATOMS: atom_id res chain seq x y z
N MET A 1 12.92 -14.81 0.32
CA MET A 1 12.46 -13.45 0.65
C MET A 1 12.03 -13.39 2.09
N SER A 2 12.54 -12.45 2.86
CA SER A 2 12.09 -12.17 4.23
C SER A 2 10.71 -11.51 4.23
N GLN A 3 10.01 -11.52 5.37
CA GLN A 3 8.73 -10.82 5.50
C GLN A 3 8.87 -9.32 5.28
N GLU A 4 9.99 -8.70 5.68
CA GLU A 4 10.21 -7.26 5.45
C GLU A 4 10.43 -6.94 3.97
N GLU A 5 11.19 -7.77 3.25
CA GLU A 5 11.35 -7.63 1.80
C GLU A 5 10.01 -7.71 1.06
N ILE A 6 9.16 -8.69 1.39
CA ILE A 6 7.81 -8.82 0.84
C ILE A 6 6.98 -7.55 1.06
N LYS A 7 7.02 -6.99 2.28
CA LYS A 7 6.25 -5.78 2.61
C LYS A 7 6.72 -4.58 1.77
N VAL A 8 8.03 -4.40 1.63
CA VAL A 8 8.61 -3.32 0.83
C VAL A 8 8.22 -3.48 -0.63
N GLU A 9 8.38 -4.65 -1.22
CA GLU A 9 8.06 -4.92 -2.63
C GLU A 9 6.59 -4.67 -2.95
N ILE A 10 5.67 -5.10 -2.09
CA ILE A 10 4.23 -4.87 -2.28
C ILE A 10 3.91 -3.37 -2.27
N CYS A 11 4.52 -2.61 -1.35
CA CYS A 11 4.28 -1.17 -1.25
C CYS A 11 4.91 -0.42 -2.43
N GLN A 12 6.10 -0.83 -2.88
CA GLN A 12 6.74 -0.29 -4.07
C GLN A 12 5.93 -0.56 -5.33
N PHE A 13 5.41 -1.79 -5.48
CA PHE A 13 4.53 -2.14 -6.59
C PHE A 13 3.27 -1.26 -6.59
N ALA A 14 2.64 -1.03 -5.44
CA ALA A 14 1.50 -0.13 -5.33
C ALA A 14 1.85 1.32 -5.70
N LEU A 15 3.03 1.80 -5.30
CA LEU A 15 3.51 3.14 -5.64
C LEU A 15 3.75 3.29 -7.15
N GLU A 16 4.40 2.33 -7.78
CA GLU A 16 4.62 2.34 -9.24
C GLU A 16 3.30 2.22 -10.01
N ALA A 17 2.37 1.39 -9.54
CA ALA A 17 1.02 1.32 -10.10
C ALA A 17 0.31 2.69 -10.01
N CYS A 18 0.48 3.44 -8.91
CA CYS A 18 -0.08 4.78 -8.79
C CYS A 18 0.54 5.78 -9.77
N LYS A 19 1.87 5.75 -9.93
CA LYS A 19 2.58 6.62 -10.89
C LYS A 19 2.15 6.35 -12.32
N ASN A 20 2.07 5.08 -12.71
CA ASN A 20 1.64 4.66 -14.04
C ASN A 20 0.18 5.05 -14.33
N ASN A 21 -0.67 5.07 -13.30
CA ASN A 21 -2.09 5.40 -13.41
C ASN A 21 -2.42 6.81 -12.90
N ARG A 22 -1.44 7.72 -12.78
CA ARG A 22 -1.64 9.07 -12.19
C ARG A 22 -2.76 9.89 -12.84
N LYS A 23 -3.09 9.63 -14.12
CA LYS A 23 -4.18 10.30 -14.84
C LYS A 23 -5.58 9.86 -14.42
N THR A 24 -5.71 8.71 -13.76
CA THR A 24 -7.00 8.13 -13.34
C THR A 24 -7.43 8.62 -11.95
N MET A 25 -6.61 9.43 -11.29
CA MET A 25 -6.82 9.95 -9.94
C MET A 25 -6.85 11.48 -9.96
N LEU A 26 -7.61 12.06 -9.02
CA LEU A 26 -7.47 13.48 -8.72
C LEU A 26 -6.06 13.77 -8.15
N PRO A 27 -5.42 14.90 -8.49
CA PRO A 27 -4.06 15.20 -8.03
C PRO A 27 -3.86 15.13 -6.52
N SER A 28 -4.83 15.63 -5.73
CA SER A 28 -4.78 15.59 -4.27
C SER A 28 -4.90 14.17 -3.70
N ILE A 29 -5.66 13.31 -4.35
CA ILE A 29 -5.79 11.90 -3.98
C ILE A 29 -4.50 11.15 -4.28
N TYR A 30 -3.93 11.37 -5.48
CA TYR A 30 -2.62 10.83 -5.84
C TYR A 30 -1.55 11.23 -4.82
N GLU A 31 -1.43 12.52 -4.51
CA GLU A 31 -0.42 13.03 -3.58
C GLU A 31 -0.61 12.44 -2.17
N SER A 32 -1.84 12.32 -1.70
CA SER A 32 -2.14 11.68 -0.41
C SER A 32 -1.71 10.21 -0.38
N ILE A 33 -2.02 9.44 -1.43
CA ILE A 33 -1.67 8.03 -1.55
C ILE A 33 -0.14 7.86 -1.65
N GLU A 34 0.52 8.67 -2.50
CA GLU A 34 1.97 8.66 -2.69
C GLU A 34 2.70 8.93 -1.36
N ASN A 35 2.30 9.96 -0.62
CA ASN A 35 2.91 10.30 0.67
C ASN A 35 2.75 9.18 1.70
N GLN A 36 1.56 8.55 1.74
CA GLN A 36 1.30 7.43 2.65
C GLN A 36 2.11 6.18 2.29
N LEU A 37 2.21 5.84 1.00
CA LEU A 37 3.01 4.71 0.53
C LEU A 37 4.51 4.93 0.74
N ASN A 38 5.03 6.12 0.44
CA ASN A 38 6.43 6.46 0.69
C ASN A 38 6.77 6.33 2.19
N TRP A 39 5.91 6.87 3.06
CA TRP A 39 6.12 6.72 4.50
C TRP A 39 6.11 5.24 4.93
N LEU A 40 5.16 4.45 4.42
CA LEU A 40 5.05 3.03 4.74
C LEU A 40 6.27 2.22 4.27
N ILE A 41 6.81 2.53 3.09
CA ILE A 41 8.06 1.93 2.58
C ILE A 41 9.23 2.26 3.50
N SER A 42 9.40 3.53 3.89
CA SER A 42 10.45 3.94 4.84
C SER A 42 10.28 3.27 6.21
N TYR A 43 9.05 3.07 6.68
CA TYR A 43 8.77 2.32 7.90
C TYR A 43 9.27 0.87 7.81
N PHE A 44 8.97 0.15 6.71
CA PHE A 44 9.43 -1.23 6.52
C PHE A 44 10.93 -1.35 6.27
N LYS A 45 11.59 -0.31 5.73
CA LYS A 45 13.05 -0.23 5.64
C LYS A 45 13.75 0.08 6.97
N GLY A 46 12.98 0.38 8.03
CA GLY A 46 13.54 0.77 9.33
C GLY A 46 14.02 2.23 9.40
N GLU A 47 13.71 3.04 8.38
CA GLU A 47 14.03 4.48 8.32
C GLU A 47 13.05 5.30 9.18
N SER A 48 11.86 4.77 9.44
CA SER A 48 10.86 5.35 10.34
C SER A 48 10.42 4.35 11.41
N SER A 49 10.25 4.80 12.65
CA SER A 49 9.83 3.98 13.79
C SER A 49 8.45 4.37 14.35
N ASP A 50 7.76 5.32 13.72
CA ASP A 50 6.48 5.85 14.22
C ASP A 50 5.32 4.88 13.94
N ARG A 51 5.15 3.91 14.82
CA ARG A 51 4.06 2.93 14.72
C ARG A 51 2.67 3.56 14.75
N LYS A 52 2.49 4.76 15.32
CA LYS A 52 1.16 5.40 15.42
C LYS A 52 0.61 5.76 14.04
N LYS A 53 1.47 6.22 13.14
CA LYS A 53 1.11 6.54 11.74
C LYS A 53 0.51 5.36 10.96
N LEU A 54 0.79 4.11 11.34
CA LEU A 54 0.11 2.96 10.72
C LEU A 54 -1.42 3.01 10.87
N PHE A 55 -1.92 3.64 11.94
CA PHE A 55 -3.35 3.78 12.21
C PHE A 55 -3.97 4.99 11.48
N GLU A 56 -3.14 5.86 10.91
CA GLU A 56 -3.55 7.05 10.17
C GLU A 56 -3.62 6.80 8.66
N LEU A 57 -3.15 5.64 8.20
CA LEU A 57 -3.20 5.26 6.79
C LEU A 57 -4.64 5.06 6.33
N THR A 58 -4.98 5.72 5.24
CA THR A 58 -6.30 5.74 4.62
C THR A 58 -6.29 5.43 3.13
N PHE A 59 -5.12 5.24 2.51
CA PHE A 59 -4.99 5.03 1.07
C PHE A 59 -5.82 3.85 0.52
N GLY A 60 -6.09 2.80 1.31
CA GLY A 60 -7.02 1.74 0.90
C GLY A 60 -8.48 2.21 0.79
N HIS A 61 -8.93 3.09 1.70
CA HIS A 61 -10.24 3.72 1.59
C HIS A 61 -10.32 4.69 0.42
N LEU A 62 -9.25 5.47 0.18
CA LEU A 62 -9.15 6.35 -0.98
C LEU A 62 -9.21 5.55 -2.28
N ALA A 63 -8.53 4.41 -2.36
CA ALA A 63 -8.54 3.54 -3.53
C ALA A 63 -9.95 3.09 -3.92
N VAL A 64 -10.78 2.72 -2.94
CA VAL A 64 -12.14 2.22 -3.18
C VAL A 64 -13.12 3.36 -3.52
N ARG A 65 -12.92 4.54 -2.94
CA ARG A 65 -13.89 5.66 -3.05
C ARG A 65 -13.60 6.61 -4.19
N GLU A 66 -12.32 6.86 -4.47
CA GLU A 66 -11.89 7.99 -5.30
C GLU A 66 -11.30 7.55 -6.65
N ILE A 67 -11.01 6.25 -6.81
CA ILE A 67 -10.51 5.68 -8.06
C ILE A 67 -11.63 4.92 -8.75
N ASN A 68 -11.74 5.07 -10.07
CA ASN A 68 -12.69 4.32 -10.86
C ASN A 68 -12.46 2.80 -10.65
N PRO A 69 -13.48 2.01 -10.26
CA PRO A 69 -13.33 0.57 -10.05
C PRO A 69 -12.86 -0.22 -11.28
N ARG A 70 -12.96 0.36 -12.49
CA ARG A 70 -12.43 -0.22 -13.73
C ARG A 70 -10.90 -0.19 -13.79
N GLU A 71 -10.24 0.63 -12.98
CA GLU A 71 -8.77 0.66 -12.83
C GLU A 71 -8.32 -0.49 -11.91
N VAL A 72 -8.67 -1.72 -12.30
CA VAL A 72 -8.57 -2.92 -11.45
C VAL A 72 -7.16 -3.14 -10.93
N GLU A 73 -6.14 -2.85 -11.75
CA GLU A 73 -4.74 -3.06 -11.40
C GLU A 73 -4.29 -2.17 -10.24
N VAL A 74 -4.49 -0.85 -10.34
CA VAL A 74 -4.05 0.08 -9.28
C VAL A 74 -4.89 -0.08 -8.01
N VAL A 75 -6.19 -0.35 -8.14
CA VAL A 75 -7.07 -0.62 -6.99
C VAL A 75 -6.63 -1.90 -6.28
N ALA A 76 -6.32 -2.98 -7.01
CA ALA A 76 -5.82 -4.22 -6.43
C ALA A 76 -4.46 -4.03 -5.75
N ALA A 77 -3.54 -3.28 -6.38
CA ALA A 77 -2.23 -2.98 -5.82
C ALA A 77 -2.34 -2.22 -4.49
N LEU A 78 -3.19 -1.18 -4.44
CA LEU A 78 -3.45 -0.39 -3.23
C LEU A 78 -4.10 -1.23 -2.13
N ASN A 79 -5.05 -2.09 -2.48
CA ASN A 79 -5.69 -2.99 -1.50
C ASN A 79 -4.69 -4.01 -0.91
N ARG A 80 -3.77 -4.54 -1.72
CA ARG A 80 -2.70 -5.43 -1.22
C ARG A 80 -1.75 -4.69 -0.27
N ALA A 81 -1.31 -3.49 -0.63
CA ALA A 81 -0.48 -2.67 0.26
C ALA A 81 -1.23 -2.29 1.55
N PHE A 82 -2.52 -2.00 1.47
CA PHE A 82 -3.34 -1.69 2.64
C PHE A 82 -3.54 -2.91 3.55
N TYR A 83 -3.70 -4.09 2.97
CA TYR A 83 -3.68 -5.35 3.72
C TYR A 83 -2.36 -5.54 4.47
N VAL A 84 -1.21 -5.28 3.83
CA VAL A 84 0.10 -5.34 4.49
C VAL A 84 0.18 -4.37 5.68
N ALA A 85 -0.28 -3.13 5.51
CA ALA A 85 -0.34 -2.15 6.60
C ALA A 85 -1.27 -2.62 7.74
N ASP A 86 -2.43 -3.18 7.41
CA ASP A 86 -3.42 -3.69 8.38
C ASP A 86 -2.90 -4.89 9.19
N ARG A 87 -2.20 -5.82 8.55
CA ARG A 87 -1.58 -6.95 9.26
C ARG A 87 -0.45 -6.47 10.16
N THR A 88 0.39 -5.55 9.66
CA THR A 88 1.49 -4.96 10.43
C THR A 88 0.99 -4.22 11.67
N ARG A 89 -0.01 -3.33 11.54
CA ARG A 89 -0.53 -2.56 12.69
C ARG A 89 -1.17 -3.46 13.75
N ARG A 90 -1.66 -4.64 13.37
CA ARG A 90 -2.22 -5.66 14.27
C ARG A 90 -1.17 -6.65 14.81
N GLY A 91 0.08 -6.59 14.36
CA GLY A 91 1.12 -7.54 14.75
C GLY A 91 0.90 -8.96 14.19
N LEU A 92 0.23 -9.07 13.04
CA LEU A 92 -0.14 -10.34 12.42
C LEU A 92 0.78 -10.67 11.24
N LYS A 93 1.03 -11.97 11.02
CA LYS A 93 1.75 -12.45 9.82
C LYS A 93 0.95 -12.18 8.55
N LEU A 94 1.66 -11.99 7.44
CA LEU A 94 1.03 -11.89 6.11
C LEU A 94 0.54 -13.26 5.65
N ASP A 95 -0.64 -13.27 5.03
CA ASP A 95 -1.14 -14.41 4.26
C ASP A 95 -0.74 -14.21 2.80
N LEU A 96 0.16 -15.05 2.30
CA LEU A 96 0.71 -14.94 0.94
C LEU A 96 -0.34 -15.27 -0.12
N LYS A 97 -1.35 -16.09 0.20
CA LYS A 97 -2.45 -16.40 -0.73
C LYS A 97 -3.30 -15.17 -1.03
N VAL A 98 -3.56 -14.35 0.00
CA VAL A 98 -4.28 -13.07 -0.16
C VAL A 98 -3.49 -12.10 -1.06
N LEU A 99 -2.16 -12.21 -1.05
CA LEU A 99 -1.27 -11.39 -1.85
C LEU A 99 -1.05 -11.93 -3.27
N GLY A 100 -1.58 -13.11 -3.59
CA GLY A 100 -1.34 -13.79 -4.86
C GLY A 100 0.12 -14.24 -5.03
N ILE A 101 0.81 -14.51 -3.94
CA ILE A 101 2.18 -15.04 -3.91
C ILE A 101 2.06 -16.53 -3.60
N ASP A 102 2.28 -17.37 -4.61
CA ASP A 102 2.36 -18.82 -4.41
C ASP A 102 3.65 -19.14 -3.62
N SER A 103 3.51 -19.99 -2.60
CA SER A 103 4.60 -20.42 -1.70
C SER A 103 5.37 -21.60 -2.26
#